data_AF-A0A7C6R011-F1
#
_entry.id   AF-A0A7C6R011-F1
#
_cell.length_a   1.000
_cell.length_b   1.000
_cell.length_c   1.000
_cell.angle_alpha   90.00
_cell.angle_beta   90.00
_cell.angle_gamma   90.00
#
_symmetry.space_group_name_H-M   'P 1'
#
loop_
_entity.id
_entity.type
_entity.pdbx_description
1 polymer ?
#
loop_
_entity_poly.entity_id
_entity_poly.type
_entity_poly.pdbx_seq_one_letter_code
_entity_poly.pdbx_strand_id
1 'polypeptide(L)'
;MQTENEGYVITSDVSSLVNVNCDEIWLITRAGKDIPGTIRVRALAPEKTLFAQYYNEWRLKDPKEWWPLYRQEFLRELAMPEKMYALRKLWQLVKRGKIIALACFCKDSRYCHRTLVGNILKEHGIRVYEIGKNEGTNHEYKQLNLF
;
A
#
# COMPACT_ATOMS: atom_id res chain seq x y z
N MET A 1 -27.84 -0.44 17.41
CA MET A 1 -27.92 0.15 16.06
C MET A 1 -26.75 -0.37 15.26
N GLN A 2 -27.05 -1.19 14.26
CA GLN A 2 -26.23 -1.64 13.12
C GLN A 2 -24.70 -1.76 13.30
N THR A 3 -24.23 -2.98 13.56
CA THR A 3 -22.89 -3.42 13.14
C THR A 3 -22.91 -3.63 11.63
N GLU A 4 -22.91 -2.55 10.85
CA GLU A 4 -22.62 -2.67 9.42
C GLU A 4 -21.17 -3.11 9.25
N ASN A 5 -20.93 -4.11 8.40
CA ASN A 5 -19.59 -4.62 8.08
C ASN A 5 -18.71 -3.47 7.61
N GLU A 6 -17.93 -2.85 8.52
CA GLU A 6 -16.99 -1.81 8.13
C GLU A 6 -16.04 -2.39 7.08
N GLY A 7 -15.81 -1.64 6.00
CA GLY A 7 -14.87 -2.04 4.98
C GLY A 7 -13.46 -2.17 5.53
N TYR A 8 -12.54 -2.62 4.68
CA TYR A 8 -11.13 -2.66 5.02
C TYR A 8 -10.27 -2.51 3.78
N VAL A 9 -8.98 -2.29 4.00
CA VAL A 9 -8.01 -2.16 2.93
C VAL A 9 -7.13 -3.40 2.87
N ILE A 10 -6.83 -3.83 1.66
CA ILE A 10 -5.83 -4.86 1.39
C ILE A 10 -4.65 -4.17 0.72
N THR A 11 -3.42 -4.41 1.16
CA THR A 11 -2.21 -3.97 0.46
C THR A 11 -1.52 -5.18 -0.15
N SER A 12 -1.10 -5.10 -1.41
CA SER A 12 -0.50 -6.25 -2.09
C SER A 12 0.37 -5.82 -3.27
N ASP A 13 1.27 -6.71 -3.69
CA ASP A 13 1.85 -6.61 -5.02
C ASP A 13 0.85 -7.11 -6.09
N VAL A 14 0.93 -6.58 -7.30
CA VAL A 14 -0.05 -6.89 -8.36
C VAL A 14 -0.19 -8.38 -8.68
N SER A 15 0.85 -9.19 -8.47
CA SER A 15 0.77 -10.63 -8.78
C SER A 15 0.03 -11.44 -7.73
N SER A 16 -0.10 -10.91 -6.51
CA SER A 16 -0.80 -11.56 -5.41
C SER A 16 -2.30 -11.22 -5.39
N LEU A 17 -2.79 -10.42 -6.33
CA LEU A 17 -4.20 -10.02 -6.42
C LEU A 17 -5.13 -11.05 -7.09
N VAL A 18 -4.60 -12.13 -7.67
CA VAL A 18 -5.33 -13.06 -8.55
C VAL A 18 -6.59 -13.67 -7.90
N ASN A 19 -6.65 -13.72 -6.56
CA ASN A 19 -7.81 -14.25 -5.82
C ASN A 19 -8.28 -13.33 -4.69
N VAL A 20 -8.02 -12.02 -4.80
CA VAL A 20 -8.44 -11.08 -3.77
C VAL A 20 -9.90 -10.68 -4.00
N ASN A 21 -10.78 -11.08 -3.07
CA ASN A 21 -12.17 -10.64 -3.07
C ASN A 21 -12.24 -9.20 -2.52
N CYS A 22 -12.44 -8.23 -3.41
CA CYS A 22 -12.55 -6.82 -3.08
C CYS A 22 -13.45 -6.08 -4.08
N ASP A 23 -13.98 -4.93 -3.67
CA ASP A 23 -14.87 -4.12 -4.51
C ASP A 23 -14.10 -3.32 -5.57
N GLU A 24 -12.91 -2.82 -5.22
CA GLU A 24 -12.08 -2.03 -6.13
C GLU A 24 -10.59 -2.34 -5.93
N ILE A 25 -9.85 -2.38 -7.03
CA ILE A 25 -8.39 -2.47 -7.03
C ILE A 25 -7.81 -1.12 -7.46
N TRP A 26 -7.11 -0.47 -6.55
CA TRP A 26 -6.42 0.80 -6.78
C TRP A 26 -4.95 0.56 -7.07
N LEU A 27 -4.54 0.78 -8.30
CA LEU A 27 -3.14 0.75 -8.71
C LEU A 27 -2.47 2.06 -8.31
N ILE A 28 -1.78 2.06 -7.18
CA ILE A 28 -1.11 3.23 -6.60
C ILE A 28 0.31 3.42 -7.15
N THR A 29 0.48 3.29 -8.47
CA THR A 29 1.79 3.38 -9.13
C THR A 29 1.87 4.59 -10.05
N ARG A 30 3.05 5.23 -10.05
CA ARG A 30 3.32 6.39 -10.92
C ARG A 30 3.43 5.98 -12.38
N ALA A 31 4.11 4.87 -12.63
CA ALA A 31 4.40 4.31 -13.96
C ALA A 31 4.13 2.79 -13.99
N GLY A 32 4.28 2.19 -15.18
CA GLY A 32 4.04 0.77 -15.42
C GLY A 32 2.76 0.52 -16.21
N LYS A 33 2.51 -0.74 -16.54
CA LYS A 33 1.35 -1.15 -17.35
C LYS A 33 0.04 -0.86 -16.61
N ASP A 34 -0.98 -0.45 -17.34
CA ASP A 34 -2.35 -0.49 -16.83
C ASP A 34 -2.83 -1.93 -16.80
N ILE A 35 -3.57 -2.28 -15.75
CA ILE A 35 -4.12 -3.61 -15.54
C ILE A 35 -5.64 -3.50 -15.68
N PRO A 36 -6.29 -4.27 -16.58
CA PRO A 36 -7.74 -4.28 -16.70
C PRO A 36 -8.43 -4.52 -15.35
N GLY A 37 -9.52 -3.79 -15.09
CA GLY A 37 -10.25 -3.88 -13.81
C GLY A 37 -9.60 -3.12 -12.64
N THR A 38 -8.53 -2.35 -12.87
CA THR A 38 -7.91 -1.52 -11.84
C THR A 38 -8.09 -0.02 -12.09
N ILE A 39 -8.14 0.75 -11.01
CA ILE A 39 -8.20 2.22 -11.02
C ILE A 39 -6.81 2.74 -10.68
N ARG A 40 -6.15 3.45 -11.60
CA ARG A 40 -4.85 4.06 -11.29
C ARG A 40 -5.03 5.31 -10.44
N VAL A 41 -4.46 5.30 -9.23
CA VAL A 41 -4.53 6.43 -8.28
C VAL A 41 -3.14 7.01 -8.04
N ARG A 42 -2.71 7.90 -8.94
CA ARG A 42 -1.38 8.55 -8.87
C ARG A 42 -1.19 9.42 -7.63
N ALA A 43 -2.27 9.94 -7.07
CA ALA A 43 -2.24 10.73 -5.83
C ALA A 43 -1.78 9.91 -4.60
N LEU A 44 -1.75 8.58 -4.67
CA LEU A 44 -1.17 7.72 -3.63
C LEU A 44 0.16 7.08 -4.05
N ALA A 45 0.71 7.51 -5.19
CA ALA A 45 2.03 7.13 -5.68
C ALA A 45 3.06 8.22 -5.32
N PRO A 46 4.37 7.92 -5.26
CA PRO A 46 5.42 8.95 -5.09
C PRO A 46 5.35 10.01 -6.19
N GLU A 47 5.72 11.26 -5.89
CA GLU A 47 5.84 12.33 -6.89
C GLU A 47 6.88 12.00 -7.96
N LYS A 48 6.77 12.68 -9.10
CA LYS A 48 7.66 12.43 -10.25
C LYS A 48 9.13 12.53 -9.85
N THR A 49 9.47 13.49 -8.98
CA THR A 49 10.83 13.73 -8.48
C THR A 49 11.31 12.57 -7.62
N LEU A 50 10.58 12.19 -6.57
CA LEU A 50 10.93 11.07 -5.70
C LEU A 50 10.96 9.73 -6.46
N PHE A 51 10.02 9.51 -7.38
CA PHE A 51 10.00 8.34 -8.23
C PHE A 51 11.23 8.26 -9.13
N ALA A 52 11.61 9.37 -9.77
CA ALA A 52 12.80 9.44 -10.62
C ALA A 52 14.09 9.22 -9.82
N GLN A 53 14.19 9.83 -8.63
CA GLN A 53 15.33 9.64 -7.74
C GLN A 53 15.46 8.17 -7.33
N TYR A 54 14.37 7.53 -6.89
CA TYR A 54 14.39 6.11 -6.60
C TYR A 54 14.85 5.28 -7.80
N TYR A 55 14.25 5.50 -8.97
CA TYR A 55 14.49 4.69 -10.16
C TYR A 55 15.92 4.83 -10.71
N ASN A 56 16.47 6.05 -10.69
CA ASN A 56 17.77 6.33 -11.28
C ASN A 56 18.93 6.09 -10.30
N GLU A 57 18.72 6.31 -9.00
CA GLU A 57 19.82 6.36 -8.04
C GLU A 57 19.77 5.27 -6.96
N TRP A 58 18.58 4.79 -6.57
CA TRP A 58 18.42 3.95 -5.38
C TRP A 58 18.00 2.52 -5.65
N ARG A 59 17.30 2.23 -6.75
CA ARG A 59 16.67 0.91 -6.99
C ARG A 59 17.66 -0.28 -6.98
N LEU A 60 18.95 -0.04 -7.16
CA LEU A 60 20.01 -1.06 -7.16
C LEU A 60 20.89 -1.02 -5.89
N LYS A 61 20.66 -0.07 -4.98
CA LYS A 61 21.42 0.08 -3.73
C LYS A 61 20.78 -0.69 -2.59
N ASP A 62 21.54 -0.93 -1.53
CA ASP A 62 21.01 -1.53 -0.30
C ASP A 62 19.84 -0.66 0.23
N PRO A 63 18.65 -1.22 0.47
CA PRO A 63 17.52 -0.51 1.07
C PRO A 63 17.85 0.26 2.34
N LYS A 64 18.81 -0.18 3.15
CA LYS A 64 19.24 0.52 4.36
C LYS A 64 19.80 1.92 4.07
N GLU A 65 20.37 2.14 2.89
CA GLU A 65 20.97 3.43 2.50
C GLU A 65 19.92 4.47 2.12
N TRP A 66 18.82 4.06 1.49
CA TRP A 66 17.88 4.99 0.87
C TRP A 66 16.48 4.96 1.47
N TRP A 67 16.06 3.86 2.09
CA TRP A 67 14.70 3.73 2.60
C TRP A 67 14.31 4.80 3.63
N PRO A 68 15.17 5.18 4.60
CA PRO A 68 14.83 6.25 5.54
C PRO A 68 14.54 7.59 4.83
N LEU A 69 15.35 7.92 3.81
CA LEU A 69 15.21 9.14 3.01
C LEU A 69 13.91 9.10 2.18
N TYR A 70 13.69 7.99 1.48
CA TYR A 70 12.48 7.78 0.69
C TYR A 70 11.23 7.89 1.55
N ARG A 71 11.22 7.22 2.72
CA ARG A 71 10.10 7.27 3.66
C ARG A 71 9.81 8.69 4.11
N GLN A 72 10.84 9.44 4.50
CA GLN A 72 10.66 10.82 4.96
C GLN A 72 10.08 11.72 3.87
N GLU A 73 10.59 11.62 2.63
CA GLU A 73 10.09 12.40 1.51
C GLU A 73 8.65 12.02 1.17
N PHE A 74 8.36 10.72 1.05
CA PHE A 74 7.03 10.25 0.69
C PHE A 74 5.96 10.64 1.72
N LEU A 75 6.30 10.62 3.02
CA LEU A 75 5.40 11.09 4.07
C LEU A 75 5.13 12.60 3.96
N ARG A 76 6.14 13.40 3.59
CA ARG A 76 5.95 14.84 3.29
C ARG A 76 5.03 15.04 2.10
N GLU A 77 5.20 14.24 1.04
CA GLU A 77 4.28 14.29 -0.10
C GLU A 77 2.85 13.89 0.26
N LEU A 78 2.65 12.87 1.12
CA LEU A 78 1.31 12.42 1.53
C LEU A 78 0.53 13.48 2.32
N ALA A 79 1.21 14.46 2.90
CA ALA A 79 0.60 15.63 3.53
C ALA A 79 0.15 16.71 2.52
N MET A 80 0.43 16.55 1.23
CA MET A 80 -0.03 17.50 0.21
C MET A 80 -1.55 17.41 -0.01
N PRO A 81 -2.25 18.52 -0.34
CA PRO A 81 -3.70 18.55 -0.47
C PRO A 81 -4.30 17.49 -1.41
N GLU A 82 -3.65 17.23 -2.55
CA GLU A 82 -4.10 16.23 -3.52
C GLU A 82 -4.04 14.80 -2.95
N LYS A 83 -2.95 14.45 -2.27
CA LYS A 83 -2.78 13.13 -1.66
C LYS A 83 -3.72 12.94 -0.47
N MET A 84 -3.87 13.97 0.36
CA MET A 84 -4.86 14.00 1.43
C MET A 84 -6.30 13.83 0.92
N TYR A 85 -6.63 14.42 -0.23
CA TYR A 85 -7.94 14.21 -0.87
C TYR A 85 -8.14 12.74 -1.26
N ALA A 86 -7.14 12.11 -1.88
CA ALA A 86 -7.22 10.69 -2.23
C ALA A 86 -7.32 9.76 -1.00
N LEU A 87 -6.57 10.05 0.06
CA LEU A 87 -6.67 9.32 1.34
C LEU A 87 -8.07 9.46 1.96
N ARG A 88 -8.65 10.67 1.97
CA ARG A 88 -10.02 10.90 2.46
C ARG A 88 -11.07 10.18 1.63
N LYS A 89 -10.91 10.16 0.30
CA LYS A 89 -11.81 9.40 -0.58
C LYS A 89 -11.75 7.91 -0.27
N LEU A 90 -10.55 7.35 -0.11
CA LEU A 90 -10.37 5.96 0.28
C LEU A 90 -11.06 5.66 1.62
N TRP A 91 -10.84 6.51 2.62
CA TRP A 91 -11.46 6.37 3.93
C TRP A 91 -12.99 6.37 3.86
N GLN A 92 -13.58 7.27 3.08
CA GLN A 92 -15.04 7.33 2.89
C GLN A 92 -15.59 6.06 2.23
N LEU A 93 -14.88 5.48 1.27
CA LEU A 93 -15.31 4.22 0.64
C LEU A 93 -15.29 3.07 1.65
N VAL A 94 -14.20 2.96 2.41
CA VAL A 94 -14.05 1.94 3.46
C VAL A 94 -15.12 2.09 4.53
N LYS A 95 -15.42 3.32 4.97
CA LYS A 95 -16.48 3.60 5.95
C LYS A 95 -17.88 3.26 5.44
N ARG A 96 -18.08 3.17 4.12
CA ARG A 96 -19.33 2.71 3.49
C ARG A 96 -19.36 1.18 3.29
N GLY A 97 -18.44 0.44 3.89
CA GLY A 97 -18.40 -1.02 3.82
C GLY A 97 -17.54 -1.58 2.69
N LYS A 98 -16.90 -0.74 1.85
CA LYS A 98 -16.11 -1.24 0.72
C LYS A 98 -14.78 -1.85 1.14
N ILE A 99 -14.42 -2.95 0.50
CA ILE A 99 -13.11 -3.58 0.55
C ILE A 99 -12.29 -3.06 -0.63
N ILE A 100 -11.19 -2.36 -0.35
CA ILE A 100 -10.35 -1.73 -1.37
C ILE A 100 -8.95 -2.35 -1.36
N ALA A 101 -8.48 -2.87 -2.48
CA ALA A 101 -7.12 -3.36 -2.63
C ALA A 101 -6.20 -2.27 -3.17
N LEU A 102 -5.13 -1.93 -2.46
CA LEU A 102 -4.05 -1.05 -2.91
C LEU A 102 -2.91 -1.89 -3.48
N ALA A 103 -2.60 -1.66 -4.74
CA ALA A 103 -1.69 -2.47 -5.53
C ALA A 103 -0.46 -1.68 -6.01
N CYS A 104 0.70 -2.31 -5.96
CA CYS A 104 1.90 -1.82 -6.67
C CYS A 104 2.76 -2.96 -7.23
N PHE A 105 3.80 -2.62 -7.99
CA PHE A 105 4.66 -3.63 -8.64
C PHE A 105 5.81 -4.15 -7.75
N CYS A 106 6.08 -3.53 -6.59
CA CYS A 106 7.15 -3.95 -5.70
C CYS A 106 6.81 -5.31 -5.05
N LYS A 107 7.73 -6.27 -5.07
CA LYS A 107 7.54 -7.56 -4.38
C LYS A 107 7.71 -7.41 -2.87
N ASP A 108 8.83 -6.84 -2.46
CA ASP A 108 9.14 -6.65 -1.04
C ASP A 108 8.30 -5.52 -0.43
N SER A 109 7.46 -5.87 0.55
CA SER A 109 6.61 -4.94 1.29
C SER A 109 7.40 -4.08 2.28
N ARG A 110 8.57 -4.54 2.76
CA ARG A 110 9.36 -3.86 3.79
C ARG A 110 9.83 -2.47 3.35
N TYR A 111 10.08 -2.33 2.06
CA TYR A 111 10.63 -1.13 1.43
C TYR A 111 9.70 -0.62 0.33
N CYS A 112 8.41 -0.57 0.62
CA CYS A 112 7.39 -0.18 -0.35
C CYS A 112 6.49 0.94 0.15
N HIS A 113 6.14 1.88 -0.74
CA HIS A 113 5.22 2.96 -0.44
C HIS A 113 3.80 2.47 -0.11
N ARG A 114 3.36 1.30 -0.61
CA ARG A 114 2.05 0.74 -0.25
C ARG A 114 1.92 0.50 1.25
N THR A 115 3.01 0.10 1.89
CA THR A 115 3.07 -0.12 3.34
C THR A 115 3.02 1.19 4.09
N LEU A 116 3.64 2.26 3.58
CA LEU A 116 3.54 3.60 4.16
C LEU A 116 2.10 4.13 4.09
N VAL A 117 1.43 3.98 2.94
CA VAL A 117 0.00 4.32 2.81
C VAL A 117 -0.84 3.49 3.78
N GLY A 118 -0.62 2.17 3.83
CA GLY A 118 -1.32 1.27 4.75
C GLY A 118 -1.13 1.66 6.22
N ASN A 119 0.06 2.07 6.63
CA ASN A 119 0.34 2.49 8.00
C ASN A 119 -0.41 3.78 8.38
N ILE A 120 -0.43 4.78 7.50
CA ILE A 120 -1.23 6.00 7.73
C ILE A 120 -2.72 5.65 7.87
N LEU A 121 -3.24 4.77 7.03
CA LEU A 121 -4.64 4.33 7.13
C LEU A 121 -4.90 3.64 8.48
N LYS A 122 -3.99 2.79 8.96
CA LYS A 122 -4.07 2.17 10.30
C LYS A 122 -4.06 3.22 11.42
N GLU A 123 -3.19 4.21 11.34
CA GLU A 123 -3.12 5.33 12.31
C GLU A 123 -4.45 6.11 12.37
N HIS A 124 -5.20 6.14 11.27
CA HIS A 124 -6.55 6.73 11.20
C HIS A 124 -7.70 5.73 11.48
N GLY A 125 -7.38 4.57 12.07
CA GLY A 125 -8.37 3.58 12.53
C GLY A 125 -8.95 2.70 11.42
N ILE A 126 -8.34 2.66 10.24
CA ILE A 126 -8.75 1.75 9.16
C ILE A 126 -8.06 0.40 9.33
N ARG A 127 -8.82 -0.69 9.18
CA ARG A 127 -8.26 -2.04 9.11
C ARG A 127 -7.53 -2.24 7.79
N VAL A 128 -6.27 -2.67 7.86
CA VAL A 128 -5.42 -2.89 6.68
C VAL A 128 -4.70 -4.24 6.79
N TYR A 129 -4.81 -5.07 5.76
CA TYR A 129 -4.18 -6.40 5.66
C TYR A 129 -3.20 -6.44 4.50
N GLU A 130 -1.96 -6.88 4.72
CA GLU A 130 -1.00 -7.11 3.63
C GLU A 130 -1.14 -8.56 3.12
N ILE A 131 -1.25 -8.73 1.80
CA ILE A 131 -1.23 -10.03 1.12
C ILE A 131 -0.02 -10.06 0.18
N GLY A 132 0.86 -11.04 0.34
CA GLY A 132 2.05 -11.21 -0.50
C GLY A 132 3.14 -12.03 0.19
N LYS A 133 4.16 -12.43 -0.58
CA LYS A 133 5.34 -13.10 -0.02
C LYS A 133 6.23 -12.05 0.66
N ASN A 134 6.33 -12.11 1.98
CA ASN A 134 7.47 -11.50 2.67
C ASN A 134 8.70 -12.33 2.32
N GLU A 135 9.53 -11.88 1.37
CA GLU A 135 10.87 -12.47 1.17
C GLU A 135 11.78 -12.05 2.33
N GLY A 136 11.52 -12.72 3.46
CA GLY A 136 12.04 -12.45 4.79
C GLY A 136 11.45 -13.44 5.79
N THR A 137 11.34 -14.72 5.43
CA THR A 137 11.19 -15.78 6.44
C THR A 137 12.53 -15.96 7.14
N ASN A 138 12.71 -15.25 8.25
CA ASN A 138 13.45 -15.79 9.38
C ASN A 138 12.44 -16.07 10.49
N HIS A 139 12.25 -17.37 10.70
CA HIS A 139 11.74 -18.13 11.84
C HIS A 139 10.95 -17.46 12.99
N GLU A 140 10.01 -18.26 13.49
CA GLU A 140 9.26 -18.16 14.77
C GLU A 140 7.99 -17.30 14.79
N TYR A 141 6.93 -17.84 14.18
CA TYR A 141 5.69 -17.93 14.96
C TYR A 141 5.63 -19.35 15.54
N LYS A 142 6.00 -19.45 16.83
CA LYS A 142 5.72 -20.63 17.64
C LYS A 142 4.27 -21.04 17.41
N GLN A 143 4.13 -22.25 16.89
CA GLN A 143 2.98 -23.12 17.02
C GLN A 143 2.28 -22.84 18.35
N LEU A 144 1.06 -22.31 18.29
CA LEU A 144 0.16 -22.38 19.42
C LEU A 144 -0.12 -23.87 19.62
N ASN A 145 0.48 -24.43 20.66
CA ASN A 145 0.13 -25.74 21.19
C ASN A 145 -1.35 -25.71 21.55
N LEU A 146 -2.15 -26.42 20.75
CA LEU A 146 -3.37 -27.05 21.18
C LEU A 146 -3.13 -28.55 20.99
N PHE A 147 -3.17 -29.25 22.12
CA PHE A 147 -2.85 -30.66 22.40
C PHE A 147 -1.38 -30.97 22.64
#